data_AF-A0A849GZ80-F1
#
_entry.id   AF-A0A849GZ80-F1
#
_cell.length_a   1.000
_cell.length_b   1.000
_cell.length_c   1.000
_cell.angle_alpha   90.00
_cell.angle_beta   90.00
_cell.angle_gamma   90.00
#
_symmetry.space_group_name_H-M   'P 1'
#
loop_
_entity.id
_entity.type
_entity.pdbx_description
1 polymer ?
#
loop_
_entity_poly.entity_id
_entity_poly.type
_entity_poly.pdbx_seq_one_letter_code
_entity_poly.pdbx_strand_id
1 'polypeptide(L)'
;MSGVRHFLLIAALCVSAHPAVAQGLGDADRGQTLFSKCAGCHQVGSGAKNRVGPHLNDLFGRNAAGLEGFRYSKALERAGAKGLEWHSDTLNAFLAKPKAMVPGTRMSFKGFDDPDDRADVLAYLRGFSASPANFPEADPTALATDHDLDPAILAIEGDAEYGEYLSSECTTCHRTDGADKGIPSIVFWPEPDFVAAMHAYKSETRAHPVMNMVAGRLGDEEIAALAAYFATLDR
;
A
#
# COMPACT_ATOMS: atom_id res chain seq x y z
N MET A 1 59.36 -31.72 -20.58
CA MET A 1 58.00 -31.56 -21.12
C MET A 1 57.09 -31.27 -19.94
N SER A 2 56.89 -29.99 -19.65
CA SER A 2 56.12 -29.49 -18.50
C SER A 2 54.63 -29.59 -18.78
N GLY A 3 53.86 -30.17 -17.86
CA GLY A 3 52.39 -30.15 -17.88
C GLY A 3 51.88 -29.49 -16.60
N VAL A 4 51.53 -28.21 -16.68
CA VAL A 4 50.90 -27.46 -15.58
C VAL A 4 49.41 -27.73 -15.61
N ARG A 5 48.85 -28.39 -14.59
CA ARG A 5 47.40 -28.54 -14.41
C ARG A 5 46.91 -27.46 -13.45
N HIS A 6 46.26 -26.44 -14.02
CA HIS A 6 45.53 -25.42 -13.26
C HIS A 6 44.19 -26.02 -12.80
N PHE A 7 44.00 -26.18 -11.49
CA PHE A 7 42.68 -26.41 -10.91
C PHE A 7 42.06 -25.06 -10.54
N LEU A 8 41.05 -24.64 -11.29
CA LEU A 8 40.19 -23.51 -10.98
C LEU A 8 39.30 -23.86 -9.78
N LEU A 9 39.52 -23.17 -8.65
CA LEU A 9 38.62 -23.17 -7.49
C LEU A 9 37.47 -22.20 -7.79
N ILE A 10 36.29 -22.75 -8.10
CA ILE A 10 35.04 -21.99 -8.18
C ILE A 10 34.50 -21.87 -6.74
N ALA A 11 34.64 -20.69 -6.14
CA ALA A 11 34.00 -20.38 -4.87
C ALA A 11 32.51 -20.10 -5.11
N ALA A 12 31.64 -21.02 -4.70
CA ALA A 12 30.20 -20.83 -4.73
C ALA A 12 29.78 -19.82 -3.66
N LEU A 13 29.39 -18.62 -4.08
CA LEU A 13 28.70 -17.64 -3.22
C LEU A 13 27.28 -18.15 -2.96
N CYS A 14 27.05 -18.76 -1.80
CA CYS A 14 25.70 -19.03 -1.32
C CYS A 14 25.05 -17.71 -0.92
N VAL A 15 24.21 -17.16 -1.80
CA VAL A 15 23.29 -16.06 -1.47
C VAL A 15 22.19 -16.65 -0.58
N SER A 16 22.23 -16.35 0.71
CA SER A 16 21.15 -16.68 1.63
C SER A 16 19.96 -15.74 1.39
N ALA A 17 18.98 -16.24 0.65
CA ALA A 17 17.66 -15.64 0.56
C ALA A 17 17.01 -15.68 1.95
N HIS A 18 16.82 -14.51 2.56
CA HIS A 18 16.00 -14.38 3.75
C HIS A 18 14.54 -14.31 3.29
N PRO A 19 13.61 -15.09 3.88
CA PRO A 19 12.20 -14.93 3.59
C PRO A 19 11.76 -13.54 4.07
N ALA A 20 11.24 -12.74 3.14
CA ALA A 20 10.50 -11.54 3.49
C ALA A 20 9.22 -12.02 4.18
N VAL A 21 9.08 -11.73 5.47
CA VAL A 21 7.85 -12.01 6.22
C VAL A 21 6.79 -11.03 5.70
N ALA A 22 5.77 -11.56 5.03
CA ALA A 22 4.56 -10.82 4.70
C ALA A 22 3.95 -10.26 6.00
N GLN A 23 3.97 -8.94 6.15
CA GLN A 23 3.35 -8.26 7.28
C GLN A 23 1.85 -8.21 7.03
N GLY A 24 1.07 -8.99 7.78
CA GLY A 24 -0.39 -8.94 7.73
C GLY A 24 -0.93 -7.52 8.01
N LEU A 25 -2.20 -7.29 7.69
CA LEU A 25 -2.85 -5.97 7.73
C LEU A 25 -2.88 -5.28 9.12
N GLY A 26 -2.37 -5.94 10.16
CA GLY A 26 -2.33 -5.48 11.56
C GLY A 26 -3.63 -5.73 12.31
N ASP A 27 -3.54 -5.84 13.63
CA ASP A 27 -4.67 -5.91 14.55
C ASP A 27 -5.02 -4.49 15.04
N ALA A 28 -6.22 -3.99 14.70
CA ALA A 28 -6.64 -2.63 15.05
C ALA A 28 -6.91 -2.45 16.55
N ASP A 29 -7.30 -3.49 17.28
CA ASP A 29 -7.59 -3.42 18.72
C ASP A 29 -6.29 -3.36 19.53
N ARG A 30 -5.29 -4.17 19.14
CA ARG A 30 -3.93 -4.05 19.69
C ARG A 30 -3.28 -2.74 19.23
N GLY A 31 -3.51 -2.29 18.00
CA GLY A 31 -3.13 -0.97 17.51
C GLY A 31 -3.67 0.20 18.34
N GLN A 32 -4.94 0.13 18.76
CA GLN A 32 -5.55 1.11 19.67
C GLN A 32 -4.78 1.18 21.00
N THR A 33 -4.38 0.02 21.54
CA THR A 33 -3.60 -0.05 22.77
C THR A 33 -2.22 0.59 22.60
N LEU A 34 -1.54 0.30 21.49
CA LEU A 34 -0.23 0.86 21.15
C LEU A 34 -0.28 2.37 20.87
N PHE A 35 -1.41 2.89 20.38
CA PHE A 35 -1.63 4.32 20.15
C PHE A 35 -1.52 5.17 21.43
N SER A 36 -1.60 4.57 22.62
CA SER A 36 -1.31 5.25 23.90
C SER A 36 0.06 5.95 23.91
N LYS A 37 1.05 5.44 23.16
CA LYS A 37 2.37 6.07 22.98
C LYS A 37 2.33 7.36 22.16
N CYS A 38 1.27 7.56 21.37
CA CYS A 38 1.05 8.70 20.48
C CYS A 38 0.06 9.72 21.09
N ALA A 39 -0.89 9.24 21.92
CA ALA A 39 -2.02 10.00 22.46
C ALA A 39 -1.62 11.23 23.31
N GLY A 40 -0.40 11.25 23.86
CA GLY A 40 0.13 12.43 24.56
C GLY A 40 0.37 13.63 23.64
N CYS A 41 0.61 13.38 22.35
CA CYS A 41 0.91 14.43 21.36
C CYS A 41 -0.17 14.58 20.28
N HIS A 42 -0.84 13.48 19.93
CA HIS A 42 -1.76 13.39 18.80
C HIS A 42 -3.17 13.05 19.25
N GLN A 43 -4.14 13.43 18.43
CA GLN A 43 -5.54 13.05 18.60
C GLN A 43 -6.08 12.42 17.31
N VAL A 44 -7.07 11.54 17.48
CA VAL A 44 -7.84 10.92 16.41
C VAL A 44 -9.33 10.94 16.76
N GLY A 45 -10.19 10.78 15.76
CA GLY A 45 -11.64 10.69 15.93
C GLY A 45 -12.35 12.04 15.88
N SER A 46 -13.64 12.00 16.21
CA SER A 46 -14.52 13.17 16.16
C SER A 46 -14.03 14.28 17.08
N GLY A 47 -13.90 15.49 16.54
CA GLY A 47 -13.46 16.67 17.30
C GLY A 47 -11.96 16.68 17.64
N ALA A 48 -11.14 15.84 16.99
CA ALA A 48 -9.68 15.87 17.16
C ALA A 48 -9.09 17.25 16.84
N LYS A 49 -8.13 17.69 17.65
CA LYS A 49 -7.46 18.99 17.54
C LYS A 49 -5.95 18.82 17.48
N ASN A 50 -5.31 19.80 16.84
CA ASN A 50 -3.86 19.96 16.89
C ASN A 50 -3.39 20.25 18.33
N ARG A 51 -2.34 19.55 18.78
CA ARG A 51 -1.73 19.69 20.10
C ARG A 51 -0.21 19.85 19.97
N VAL A 52 0.58 19.04 20.69
CA VAL A 52 2.04 18.96 20.51
C VAL A 52 2.35 18.47 19.10
N GLY A 53 1.57 17.52 18.59
CA GLY A 53 1.53 17.11 17.19
C GLY A 53 0.21 17.45 16.51
N PRO A 54 0.13 17.35 15.16
CA PRO A 54 -1.12 17.48 14.43
C PRO A 54 -2.10 16.36 14.78
N HIS A 55 -3.40 16.55 14.56
CA HIS A 55 -4.31 15.41 14.60
C HIS A 55 -4.03 14.44 13.44
N LEU A 56 -4.43 13.18 13.60
CA LEU A 56 -4.08 12.09 12.69
C LEU A 56 -5.30 11.54 11.92
N ASN A 57 -6.42 12.26 11.92
CA ASN A 57 -7.51 11.99 10.96
C ASN A 57 -7.04 12.28 9.53
N ASP A 58 -7.58 11.54 8.55
CA ASP A 58 -7.27 11.66 7.12
C ASP A 58 -5.76 11.71 6.85
N LEU A 59 -5.04 10.74 7.44
CA LEU A 59 -3.59 10.66 7.37
C LEU A 59 -3.11 10.03 6.07
N PHE A 60 -3.74 8.93 5.62
CA PHE A 60 -3.30 8.19 4.44
C PHE A 60 -3.62 8.98 3.15
N GLY A 61 -2.67 9.04 2.23
CA GLY A 61 -2.66 9.90 1.06
C GLY A 61 -2.30 11.37 1.32
N ARG A 62 -2.14 11.80 2.58
CA ARG A 62 -1.86 13.20 2.89
C ARG A 62 -0.38 13.51 2.70
N ASN A 63 -0.06 14.60 2.02
CA ASN A 63 1.31 15.11 1.95
C ASN A 63 1.90 15.35 3.36
N ALA A 64 3.17 15.00 3.56
CA ALA A 64 3.87 15.26 4.81
C ALA A 64 3.90 16.77 5.12
N ALA A 65 3.62 17.11 6.37
CA ALA A 65 3.41 18.51 6.76
C ALA A 65 2.24 19.24 6.04
N GLY A 66 1.29 18.48 5.47
CA GLY A 66 0.16 19.02 4.70
C GLY A 66 -1.11 19.36 5.50
N LEU A 67 -1.16 19.13 6.82
CA LEU A 67 -2.34 19.53 7.60
C LEU A 67 -2.31 21.03 7.88
N GLU A 68 -3.36 21.73 7.45
CA GLU A 68 -3.50 23.16 7.71
C GLU A 68 -3.59 23.47 9.21
N GLY A 69 -3.14 24.67 9.59
CA GLY A 69 -3.23 25.15 10.96
C GLY A 69 -2.28 24.47 11.96
N PHE A 70 -1.34 23.63 11.53
CA PHE A 70 -0.25 23.10 12.36
C PHE A 70 1.11 23.63 11.92
N ARG A 71 1.99 23.98 12.88
CA ARG A 71 3.36 24.43 12.58
C ARG A 71 4.35 23.28 12.64
N TYR A 72 4.75 22.80 11.47
CA TYR A 72 5.68 21.70 11.32
C TYR A 72 7.15 22.11 11.52
N SER A 73 8.02 21.11 11.59
CA SER A 73 9.47 21.33 11.48
C SER A 73 9.84 21.67 10.04
N LYS A 74 10.84 22.54 9.84
CA LYS A 74 11.38 22.83 8.51
C LYS A 74 11.85 21.59 7.74
N ALA A 75 12.31 20.56 8.45
CA ALA A 75 12.71 19.30 7.83
C ALA A 75 11.51 18.57 7.20
N LEU A 76 10.42 18.40 7.96
CA LEU A 76 9.21 17.74 7.47
C LEU A 76 8.50 18.55 6.38
N GLU A 77 8.46 19.89 6.48
CA GLU A 77 7.96 20.76 5.40
C GLU A 77 8.73 20.55 4.09
N ARG A 78 10.08 20.48 4.16
CA ARG A 78 10.91 20.20 2.98
C ARG A 78 10.70 18.79 2.42
N ALA A 79 10.44 17.80 3.29
CA ALA A 79 10.18 16.43 2.84
C ALA A 79 8.86 16.36 2.06
N GLY A 80 7.79 16.97 2.60
CA GLY A 80 6.51 17.06 1.91
C GLY A 80 6.57 17.81 0.58
N ALA A 81 7.30 18.95 0.54
CA ALA A 81 7.56 19.69 -0.69
C ALA A 81 8.36 18.91 -1.75
N LYS A 82 9.04 17.83 -1.36
CA LYS A 82 9.74 16.90 -2.25
C LYS A 82 8.91 15.66 -2.62
N GLY A 83 7.63 15.65 -2.27
CA GLY A 83 6.70 14.56 -2.60
C GLY A 83 6.59 13.47 -1.54
N LEU A 84 7.08 13.68 -0.31
CA LEU A 84 6.77 12.72 0.76
C LEU A 84 5.27 12.80 1.09
N GLU A 85 4.59 11.68 0.87
CA GLU A 85 3.19 11.47 1.24
C GLU A 85 3.07 10.37 2.28
N TRP A 86 2.01 10.44 3.08
CA TRP A 86 1.74 9.47 4.12
C TRP A 86 0.95 8.31 3.59
N HIS A 87 1.63 7.19 3.59
CA HIS A 87 1.28 5.96 2.92
C HIS A 87 1.71 4.81 3.84
N SER A 88 1.17 3.61 3.69
CA SER A 88 1.46 2.46 4.55
C SER A 88 2.97 2.26 4.72
N ASP A 89 3.73 2.28 3.62
CA ASP A 89 5.19 2.11 3.65
C ASP A 89 5.93 3.30 4.25
N THR A 90 5.54 4.52 3.88
CA THR A 90 6.21 5.73 4.38
C THR A 90 5.92 5.97 5.85
N LEU A 91 4.71 5.66 6.31
CA LEU A 91 4.32 5.67 7.71
C LEU A 91 5.00 4.54 8.47
N ASN A 92 5.09 3.33 7.91
CA ASN A 92 5.83 2.22 8.51
C ASN A 92 7.31 2.60 8.73
N ALA A 93 7.97 3.14 7.70
CA ALA A 93 9.35 3.62 7.80
C ALA A 93 9.49 4.78 8.81
N PHE A 94 8.55 5.73 8.80
CA PHE A 94 8.58 6.87 9.72
C PHE A 94 8.37 6.43 11.16
N LEU A 95 7.44 5.51 11.42
CA LEU A 95 7.17 4.94 12.74
C LEU A 95 8.27 4.01 13.21
N ALA A 96 9.08 3.43 12.31
CA ALA A 96 10.27 2.67 12.70
C ALA A 96 11.33 3.57 13.33
N LYS A 97 11.70 4.68 12.67
CA LYS A 97 12.68 5.65 13.18
C LYS A 97 12.46 7.07 12.59
N PRO A 98 11.65 7.93 13.22
CA PRO A 98 11.25 9.22 12.63
C PRO A 98 12.43 10.16 12.33
N LYS A 99 13.38 10.26 13.27
CA LYS A 99 14.57 11.12 13.13
C LYS A 99 15.60 10.59 12.15
N ALA A 100 15.57 9.28 11.84
CA ALA A 100 16.42 8.71 10.81
C ALA A 100 15.83 8.98 9.42
N MET A 101 14.52 8.78 9.26
CA MET A 101 13.83 9.03 7.99
C MET A 101 13.78 10.51 7.62
N VAL A 102 13.47 11.38 8.59
CA VAL A 102 13.44 12.84 8.38
C VAL A 102 14.33 13.54 9.42
N PRO A 103 15.65 13.65 9.17
CA PRO A 103 16.56 14.34 10.05
C PRO A 103 16.14 15.79 10.31
N GLY A 104 15.97 16.13 11.59
CA GLY A 104 15.45 17.44 12.03
C GLY A 104 13.94 17.53 12.16
N THR A 105 13.21 16.42 12.04
CA THR A 105 11.79 16.37 12.46
C THR A 105 11.64 16.70 13.94
N ARG A 106 10.57 17.42 14.27
CA ARG A 106 10.22 17.76 15.67
C ARG A 106 9.55 16.60 16.41
N MET A 107 9.17 15.53 15.72
CA MET A 107 8.61 14.35 16.37
C MET A 107 9.70 13.62 17.17
N SER A 108 9.57 13.62 18.50
CA SER A 108 10.54 13.02 19.42
C SER A 108 10.30 11.53 19.68
N PHE A 109 9.36 10.91 18.96
CA PHE A 109 9.06 9.50 19.09
C PHE A 109 10.28 8.65 18.74
N LYS A 110 10.60 7.67 19.59
CA LYS A 110 11.78 6.80 19.42
C LYS A 110 11.62 5.77 18.30
N GLY A 111 10.37 5.54 17.88
CA GLY A 111 9.97 4.50 16.94
C GLY A 111 9.49 3.22 17.59
N PHE A 112 8.86 2.36 16.80
CA PHE A 112 8.57 0.96 17.11
C PHE A 112 9.63 0.09 16.46
N ASP A 113 10.33 -0.72 17.25
CA ASP A 113 11.34 -1.65 16.73
C ASP A 113 10.65 -2.85 16.06
N ASP A 114 9.58 -3.35 16.67
CA ASP A 114 8.77 -4.46 16.16
C ASP A 114 7.94 -4.04 14.92
N PRO A 115 8.08 -4.72 13.77
CA PRO A 115 7.22 -4.50 12.62
C PRO A 115 5.73 -4.73 12.87
N ASP A 116 5.35 -5.72 13.67
CA ASP A 116 3.96 -6.06 13.89
C ASP A 116 3.26 -4.97 14.71
N ASP A 117 3.97 -4.36 15.68
CA ASP A 117 3.49 -3.18 16.40
C ASP A 117 3.20 -2.00 15.47
N ARG A 118 4.01 -1.83 14.42
CA ARG A 118 3.77 -0.78 13.42
C ARG A 118 2.56 -1.10 12.58
N ALA A 119 2.46 -2.33 12.07
CA ALA A 119 1.32 -2.78 11.28
C ALA A 119 0.00 -2.56 12.02
N ASP A 120 -0.05 -2.92 13.30
CA ASP A 120 -1.19 -2.72 14.20
C ASP A 120 -1.58 -1.26 14.41
N VAL A 121 -0.62 -0.39 14.74
CA VAL A 121 -0.92 1.03 14.93
C VAL A 121 -1.43 1.65 13.63
N LEU A 122 -0.89 1.23 12.48
CA LEU A 122 -1.38 1.66 11.18
C LEU A 122 -2.80 1.15 10.92
N ALA A 123 -3.11 -0.11 11.26
CA ALA A 123 -4.47 -0.66 11.18
C ALA A 123 -5.47 0.18 12.00
N TYR A 124 -5.10 0.56 13.22
CA TYR A 124 -5.91 1.45 14.05
C TYR A 124 -6.08 2.85 13.43
N LEU A 125 -5.01 3.46 12.94
CA LEU A 125 -5.05 4.81 12.36
C LEU A 125 -5.87 4.89 11.06
N ARG A 126 -5.93 3.80 10.27
CA ARG A 126 -6.78 3.72 9.07
C ARG A 126 -8.26 3.97 9.39
N GLY A 127 -8.73 3.53 10.56
CA GLY A 127 -10.11 3.74 11.00
C GLY A 127 -10.52 5.22 11.17
N PHE A 128 -9.56 6.16 11.14
CA PHE A 128 -9.81 7.60 11.30
C PHE A 128 -9.60 8.41 10.02
N SER A 129 -9.52 7.73 8.89
CA SER A 129 -9.25 8.35 7.61
C SER A 129 -10.34 7.84 6.64
N ALA A 130 -11.04 8.77 5.98
CA ALA A 130 -12.20 8.44 5.14
C ALA A 130 -11.84 8.24 3.65
N SER A 131 -10.56 8.31 3.31
CA SER A 131 -10.02 8.20 1.95
C SER A 131 -9.97 6.73 1.45
N PRO A 132 -10.13 6.46 0.14
CA PRO A 132 -9.81 5.17 -0.45
C PRO A 132 -8.39 4.68 -0.13
N ALA A 133 -7.43 5.59 0.06
CA ALA A 133 -6.06 5.29 0.51
C ALA A 133 -5.98 4.60 1.90
N ASN A 134 -7.11 4.42 2.58
CA ASN A 134 -7.20 3.69 3.86
C ASN A 134 -7.46 2.20 3.70
N PHE A 135 -7.70 1.74 2.47
CA PHE A 135 -7.51 0.33 2.18
C PHE A 135 -6.00 0.06 2.19
N PRO A 136 -5.52 -0.97 2.92
CA PRO A 136 -4.11 -1.33 2.92
C PRO A 136 -3.50 -1.47 1.52
N GLU A 137 -4.35 -1.72 0.52
CA GLU A 137 -4.02 -1.93 -0.87
C GLU A 137 -4.38 -0.74 -1.78
N ALA A 138 -4.55 0.48 -1.24
CA ALA A 138 -4.81 1.69 -2.03
C ALA A 138 -3.65 2.71 -2.02
N ASP A 139 -2.57 2.38 -1.30
CA ASP A 139 -1.24 2.89 -1.59
C ASP A 139 -0.69 2.23 -2.88
N PRO A 140 0.29 2.80 -3.63
CA PRO A 140 0.65 2.27 -4.94
C PRO A 140 0.87 0.77 -4.79
N THR A 141 0.00 0.05 -5.47
CA THR A 141 -0.35 -1.37 -5.33
C THR A 141 0.80 -2.28 -5.75
N ALA A 142 1.96 -2.08 -5.12
CA ALA A 142 3.16 -2.85 -5.30
C ALA A 142 3.79 -3.10 -3.92
N LEU A 143 2.98 -3.59 -2.96
CA LEU A 143 3.55 -4.62 -2.11
C LEU A 143 3.82 -5.81 -3.03
N ALA A 144 5.06 -6.30 -3.00
CA ALA A 144 5.54 -7.40 -3.83
C ALA A 144 4.48 -8.50 -3.87
N THR A 145 4.05 -8.88 -5.07
CA THR A 145 3.17 -10.00 -5.40
C THR A 145 3.27 -11.11 -4.34
N ASP A 146 2.40 -11.08 -3.34
CA ASP A 146 2.28 -12.14 -2.36
C ASP A 146 1.19 -13.08 -2.85
N HIS A 147 1.45 -13.76 -3.96
CA HIS A 147 0.43 -14.63 -4.49
C HIS A 147 1.01 -15.93 -5.02
N ASP A 148 0.54 -17.01 -4.40
CA ASP A 148 0.37 -18.35 -5.00
C ASP A 148 -0.55 -18.31 -6.25
N LEU A 149 -0.50 -17.26 -7.06
CA LEU A 149 -1.20 -17.24 -8.35
C LEU A 149 -0.38 -18.04 -9.34
N ASP A 150 -1.06 -18.98 -9.98
CA ASP A 150 -0.47 -19.77 -11.03
C ASP A 150 0.12 -18.83 -12.10
N PRO A 151 1.41 -18.93 -12.44
CA PRO A 151 2.01 -18.12 -13.49
C PRO A 151 1.26 -18.20 -14.83
N ALA A 152 0.51 -19.27 -15.07
CA ALA A 152 -0.35 -19.40 -16.24
C ALA A 152 -1.48 -18.35 -16.26
N ILE A 153 -2.03 -17.95 -15.11
CA ILE A 153 -3.07 -16.92 -15.00
C ILE A 153 -2.50 -15.54 -15.34
N LEU A 154 -1.32 -15.21 -14.84
CA LEU A 154 -0.64 -13.93 -15.13
C LEU A 154 -0.15 -13.84 -16.58
N ALA A 155 -0.03 -14.97 -17.28
CA ALA A 155 0.39 -15.04 -18.67
C ALA A 155 -0.77 -14.96 -19.67
N ILE A 156 -2.03 -14.90 -19.20
CA ILE A 156 -3.18 -14.72 -20.08
C ILE A 156 -3.12 -13.32 -20.70
N GLU A 157 -3.08 -13.25 -22.03
CA GLU A 157 -3.15 -11.98 -22.77
C GLU A 157 -4.62 -11.55 -22.86
N GLY A 158 -4.97 -10.43 -22.23
CA GLY A 158 -6.34 -9.92 -22.22
C GLY A 158 -6.77 -9.29 -23.56
N ASP A 159 -8.01 -9.56 -23.97
CA ASP A 159 -8.66 -8.84 -25.07
C ASP A 159 -9.27 -7.52 -24.54
N ALA A 160 -8.67 -6.39 -24.89
CA ALA A 160 -9.11 -5.06 -24.42
C ALA A 160 -10.50 -4.66 -24.96
N GLU A 161 -10.92 -5.12 -26.15
CA GLU A 161 -12.26 -4.84 -26.67
C GLU A 161 -13.31 -5.62 -25.88
N TYR A 162 -12.99 -6.88 -25.52
CA TYR A 162 -13.83 -7.65 -24.62
C TYR A 162 -13.86 -7.07 -23.21
N GLY A 163 -12.72 -6.57 -22.72
CA GLY A 163 -12.62 -5.85 -21.45
C GLY A 163 -13.49 -4.60 -21.40
N GLU A 164 -13.51 -3.80 -22.48
CA GLU A 164 -14.38 -2.63 -22.60
C GLU A 164 -15.85 -3.03 -22.46
N TYR A 165 -16.28 -4.10 -23.15
CA TYR A 165 -17.63 -4.62 -23.06
C TYR A 165 -18.01 -5.03 -21.62
N LEU A 166 -17.12 -5.74 -20.92
CA LEU A 166 -17.32 -6.16 -19.53
C LEU A 166 -17.29 -5.00 -18.52
N SER A 167 -16.63 -3.90 -18.86
CA SER A 167 -16.34 -2.79 -17.93
C SER A 167 -17.58 -2.00 -17.46
N SER A 168 -18.71 -2.11 -18.17
CA SER A 168 -19.93 -1.34 -17.88
C SER A 168 -20.38 -1.41 -16.41
N GLU A 169 -20.32 -2.60 -15.81
CA GLU A 169 -20.66 -2.81 -14.40
C GLU A 169 -19.61 -2.23 -13.44
N CYS A 170 -18.33 -2.27 -13.83
CA CYS A 170 -17.24 -1.68 -13.07
C CYS A 170 -17.37 -0.16 -13.04
N THR A 171 -17.70 0.45 -14.18
CA THR A 171 -17.76 1.91 -14.36
C THR A 171 -18.91 2.61 -13.63
N THR A 172 -19.90 1.84 -13.18
CA THR A 172 -20.97 2.34 -12.29
C THR A 172 -20.41 2.83 -10.95
N CYS A 173 -19.30 2.24 -10.50
CA CYS A 173 -18.64 2.55 -9.24
C CYS A 173 -17.24 3.17 -9.48
N HIS A 174 -16.42 2.49 -10.29
CA HIS A 174 -15.05 2.88 -10.59
C HIS A 174 -15.00 3.78 -11.81
N ARG A 175 -14.69 5.05 -11.61
CA ARG A 175 -14.73 6.02 -12.70
C ARG A 175 -13.60 5.77 -13.71
N THR A 176 -13.85 6.08 -14.98
CA THR A 176 -12.86 5.98 -16.05
C THR A 176 -11.92 7.18 -16.12
N ASP A 177 -12.14 8.21 -15.31
CA ASP A 177 -11.38 9.46 -15.30
C ASP A 177 -10.26 9.50 -14.27
N GLY A 178 -9.87 8.34 -13.72
CA GLY A 178 -8.80 8.25 -12.72
C GLY A 178 -9.12 8.87 -11.37
N ALA A 179 -10.37 9.30 -11.12
CA ALA A 179 -10.71 9.99 -9.89
C ALA A 179 -10.94 9.05 -8.70
N ASP A 180 -10.16 9.25 -7.63
CA ASP A 180 -10.17 8.45 -6.40
C ASP A 180 -11.09 9.02 -5.31
N LYS A 181 -12.36 9.29 -5.63
CA LYS A 181 -13.31 9.92 -4.67
C LYS A 181 -14.24 8.88 -4.03
N GLY A 182 -13.76 8.24 -2.96
CA GLY A 182 -14.51 7.26 -2.17
C GLY A 182 -14.53 5.85 -2.77
N ILE A 183 -14.33 5.72 -4.07
CA ILE A 183 -14.10 4.45 -4.78
C ILE A 183 -12.74 4.58 -5.48
N PRO A 184 -11.83 3.59 -5.35
CA PRO A 184 -10.50 3.67 -5.92
C PRO A 184 -10.54 3.61 -7.45
N SER A 185 -9.64 4.36 -8.08
CA SER A 185 -9.32 4.25 -9.50
C SER A 185 -8.77 2.88 -9.80
N ILE A 186 -9.22 2.33 -10.92
CA ILE A 186 -8.73 1.09 -11.51
C ILE A 186 -8.12 1.33 -12.89
N VAL A 187 -8.06 2.58 -13.35
CA VAL A 187 -7.46 2.95 -14.63
C VAL A 187 -5.96 3.16 -14.50
N PHE A 188 -5.23 2.92 -15.59
CA PHE A 188 -3.78 3.09 -15.66
C PHE A 188 -3.00 2.18 -14.68
N TRP A 189 -3.58 1.04 -14.29
CA TRP A 189 -2.88 0.01 -13.52
C TRP A 189 -2.07 -0.89 -14.46
N PRO A 190 -0.86 -1.34 -14.06
CA PRO A 190 -0.21 -2.45 -14.75
C PRO A 190 -1.13 -3.67 -14.75
N GLU A 191 -1.30 -4.32 -15.90
CA GLU A 191 -2.19 -5.48 -16.03
C GLU A 191 -1.93 -6.57 -14.98
N PRO A 192 -0.67 -6.96 -14.67
CA PRO A 192 -0.42 -7.96 -13.65
C PRO A 192 -0.94 -7.59 -12.25
N ASP A 193 -0.92 -6.30 -11.91
CA ASP A 193 -1.37 -5.80 -10.61
C ASP A 193 -2.90 -5.86 -10.51
N PHE A 194 -3.60 -5.53 -11.60
CA PHE A 194 -5.06 -5.65 -11.69
C PHE A 194 -5.48 -7.12 -11.59
N VAL A 195 -4.84 -8.01 -12.36
CA VAL A 195 -5.11 -9.45 -12.33
C VAL A 195 -4.89 -9.99 -10.91
N ALA A 196 -3.75 -9.69 -10.29
CA ALA A 196 -3.45 -10.11 -8.93
C ALA A 196 -4.50 -9.63 -7.92
N ALA A 197 -4.90 -8.35 -7.98
CA ALA A 197 -5.91 -7.80 -7.09
C ALA A 197 -7.27 -8.50 -7.23
N MET A 198 -7.72 -8.75 -8.46
CA MET A 198 -9.01 -9.40 -8.71
C MET A 198 -9.02 -10.85 -8.26
N HIS A 199 -7.93 -11.59 -8.45
CA HIS A 199 -7.83 -12.95 -7.93
C HIS A 199 -7.73 -12.98 -6.39
N ALA A 200 -7.10 -11.99 -5.77
CA ALA A 200 -7.08 -11.87 -4.33
C ALA A 200 -8.50 -11.65 -3.75
N TYR A 201 -9.33 -10.84 -4.39
CA TYR A 201 -10.74 -10.68 -4.04
C TYR A 201 -11.57 -11.95 -4.30
N LYS A 202 -11.34 -12.61 -5.44
CA LYS A 202 -12.03 -13.85 -5.84
C LYS A 202 -11.75 -15.00 -4.88
N SER A 203 -10.51 -15.11 -4.39
CA SER A 203 -10.07 -16.13 -3.42
C SER A 203 -10.34 -15.73 -1.97
N GLU A 204 -10.86 -14.52 -1.75
CA GLU A 204 -11.08 -13.91 -0.43
C GLU A 204 -9.79 -13.73 0.42
N THR A 205 -8.61 -13.93 -0.17
CA THR A 205 -7.33 -13.56 0.45
C THR A 205 -7.24 -12.05 0.66
N ARG A 206 -7.93 -11.28 -0.19
CA ARG A 206 -8.29 -9.88 0.03
C ARG A 206 -9.78 -9.79 0.33
N ALA A 207 -10.15 -9.49 1.58
CA ALA A 207 -11.54 -9.45 2.00
C ALA A 207 -12.19 -8.08 1.75
N HIS A 208 -13.18 -8.00 0.86
CA HIS A 208 -14.06 -6.84 0.73
C HIS A 208 -15.45 -7.24 0.24
N PRO A 209 -16.55 -7.01 1.00
CA PRO A 209 -17.87 -7.56 0.67
C PRO A 209 -18.37 -7.30 -0.76
N VAL A 210 -18.13 -6.09 -1.29
CA VAL A 210 -18.51 -5.74 -2.67
C VAL A 210 -17.58 -6.38 -3.70
N MET A 211 -16.27 -6.20 -3.59
CA MET A 211 -15.32 -6.73 -4.57
C MET A 211 -15.22 -8.25 -4.56
N ASN A 212 -15.46 -8.93 -3.44
CA ASN A 212 -15.57 -10.40 -3.43
C ASN A 212 -16.76 -10.86 -4.26
N MET A 213 -17.91 -10.17 -4.17
CA MET A 213 -19.09 -10.44 -5.00
C MET A 213 -18.79 -10.17 -6.50
N VAL A 214 -18.12 -9.07 -6.80
CA VAL A 214 -17.77 -8.68 -8.18
C VAL A 214 -16.72 -9.60 -8.79
N ALA A 215 -15.66 -9.94 -8.06
CA ALA A 215 -14.58 -10.81 -8.53
C ALA A 215 -15.02 -12.28 -8.58
N GLY A 216 -15.88 -12.70 -7.66
CA GLY A 216 -16.39 -14.07 -7.59
C GLY A 216 -17.17 -14.51 -8.84
N ARG A 217 -17.77 -13.56 -9.59
CA ARG A 217 -18.51 -13.83 -10.82
C ARG A 217 -17.65 -13.87 -12.10
N LEU A 218 -16.38 -13.48 -12.04
CA LEU A 218 -15.50 -13.36 -13.21
C LEU A 218 -14.63 -14.60 -13.39
N GLY A 219 -14.41 -15.04 -14.62
CA GLY A 219 -13.38 -16.01 -14.99
C GLY A 219 -12.01 -15.35 -15.22
N ASP A 220 -10.95 -16.17 -15.33
CA ASP A 220 -9.57 -15.71 -15.44
C ASP A 220 -9.34 -14.90 -16.75
N GLU A 221 -9.92 -15.35 -17.86
CA GLU A 221 -9.93 -14.63 -19.16
C GLU A 221 -10.66 -13.28 -19.07
N GLU A 222 -11.75 -13.21 -18.30
CA GLU A 222 -12.52 -11.97 -18.12
C GLU A 222 -11.75 -10.96 -17.27
N ILE A 223 -11.03 -11.45 -16.25
CA ILE A 223 -10.15 -10.63 -15.42
C ILE A 223 -8.99 -10.09 -16.26
N ALA A 224 -8.36 -10.92 -17.09
CA ALA A 224 -7.29 -10.49 -18.00
C ALA A 224 -7.80 -9.46 -19.03
N ALA A 225 -8.97 -9.68 -19.64
CA ALA A 225 -9.59 -8.75 -20.57
C ALA A 225 -9.87 -7.38 -19.92
N LEU A 226 -10.46 -7.36 -18.72
CA LEU A 226 -10.68 -6.13 -17.95
C LEU A 226 -9.36 -5.42 -17.61
N ALA A 227 -8.32 -6.17 -17.24
CA ALA A 227 -6.99 -5.62 -16.96
C ALA A 227 -6.41 -4.91 -18.21
N ALA A 228 -6.43 -5.59 -19.35
CA ALA A 228 -5.97 -5.04 -20.63
C ALA A 228 -6.72 -3.76 -20.99
N TYR A 229 -8.05 -3.74 -20.85
CA TYR A 229 -8.85 -2.54 -21.11
C TYR A 229 -8.48 -1.37 -20.18
N PHE A 230 -8.52 -1.57 -18.86
CA PHE A 230 -8.29 -0.48 -17.92
C PHE A 230 -6.85 0.05 -17.92
N ALA A 231 -5.88 -0.77 -18.34
CA ALA A 231 -4.51 -0.34 -18.58
C ALA A 231 -4.39 0.65 -19.75
N THR A 232 -5.32 0.63 -20.71
CA THR A 232 -5.34 1.60 -21.84
C THR A 232 -5.92 2.97 -21.49
N LEU A 233 -6.60 3.10 -20.34
CA LEU A 233 -7.25 4.33 -19.94
C LEU A 233 -6.27 5.29 -19.26
N ASP A 234 -6.32 6.56 -19.63
CA ASP A 234 -5.49 7.63 -19.08
C ASP A 234 -5.98 8.07 -17.69
N ARG A 235 -5.07 8.67 -16.91
CA ARG A 235 -5.35 9.29 -15.60
C ARG A 235 -5.71 10.77 -15.71
#